data_AF-A0A7S3TD35-F1
#
_entry.id   AF-A0A7S3TD35-F1
#
_cell.length_a   1.000
_cell.length_b   1.000
_cell.length_c   1.000
_cell.angle_alpha   90.00
_cell.angle_beta   90.00
_cell.angle_gamma   90.00
#
_symmetry.space_group_name_H-M   'P 1'
#
loop_
_entity.id
_entity.type
_entity.pdbx_description
1 polymer ?
#
loop_
_entity_poly.entity_id
_entity_poly.type
_entity_poly.pdbx_seq_one_letter_code
_entity_poly.pdbx_strand_id
1 'polypeptide(L)'
;SASGLGPKDVVIGLHLRYGDKYVMSAMGAGVFKKEDLPMRSRGMDHQIPAKLPAINQLIGALIQDIEQADPSLKVRIFVASDVSQGISAMKTQWGERMLPLKEKVVFHVHEVPQQSGADYLGEEKRKEYAADAVSDWFLLAMSDVLIQPMGSAFSTTAMQLGLQG
;
A
#
# COMPACT_ATOMS: atom_id res chain seq x y z
N SER A 1 -5.50 -13.22 -18.96
CA SER A 1 -4.60 -12.10 -19.32
C SER A 1 -5.33 -10.81 -19.00
N ALA A 2 -4.80 -9.97 -18.10
CA ALA A 2 -5.47 -8.72 -17.75
C ALA A 2 -5.17 -7.67 -18.83
N SER A 3 -6.22 -7.23 -19.54
CA SER A 3 -6.15 -6.09 -20.46
C SER A 3 -5.77 -4.82 -19.69
N GLY A 4 -4.99 -3.93 -20.32
CA GLY A 4 -4.66 -2.62 -19.78
C GLY A 4 -5.89 -1.77 -19.43
N LEU A 5 -5.67 -0.63 -18.77
CA LEU A 5 -6.73 0.29 -18.38
C LEU A 5 -7.50 0.78 -19.62
N GLY A 6 -8.82 0.62 -19.58
CA GLY A 6 -9.74 1.12 -20.59
C GLY A 6 -10.27 2.52 -20.26
N PRO A 7 -10.85 3.23 -21.25
CA PRO A 7 -11.43 4.57 -21.05
C PRO A 7 -12.68 4.59 -20.17
N LYS A 8 -13.21 3.42 -19.79
CA LYS A 8 -14.35 3.25 -18.87
C LYS A 8 -13.94 2.64 -17.54
N ASP A 9 -12.64 2.46 -17.33
CA ASP A 9 -12.16 1.95 -16.06
C ASP A 9 -12.13 3.09 -15.04
N VAL A 10 -12.67 2.83 -13.85
CA VAL A 10 -12.53 3.70 -12.68
C VAL A 10 -11.53 3.03 -11.74
N VAL A 11 -10.48 3.74 -11.36
CA VAL A 11 -9.38 3.23 -10.55
C VAL A 11 -9.57 3.64 -9.09
N ILE A 12 -9.71 2.64 -8.21
CA ILE A 12 -9.60 2.81 -6.76
C ILE A 12 -8.14 2.56 -6.36
N GLY A 13 -7.47 3.60 -5.86
CA GLY A 13 -6.17 3.51 -5.22
C GLY A 13 -6.33 3.19 -3.74
N LEU A 14 -5.78 2.08 -3.28
CA LEU A 14 -5.81 1.65 -1.89
C LEU A 14 -4.39 1.62 -1.32
N HIS A 15 -4.15 2.40 -0.25
CA HIS A 15 -2.96 2.24 0.56
C HIS A 15 -3.25 1.44 1.83
N LEU A 16 -2.51 0.36 2.04
CA LEU A 16 -2.49 -0.43 3.26
C LEU A 16 -1.16 -0.22 3.98
N ARG A 17 -1.21 0.32 5.20
CA ARG A 17 -0.02 0.48 6.04
C ARG A 17 -0.15 -0.41 7.26
N TYR A 18 0.64 -1.48 7.37
CA TYR A 18 0.68 -2.35 8.54
C TYR A 18 1.50 -1.75 9.68
N GLY A 19 2.41 -0.83 9.35
CA GLY A 19 3.19 -0.09 10.33
C GLY A 19 4.50 -0.79 10.70
N ASP A 20 5.37 0.01 11.30
CA ASP A 20 6.79 -0.28 11.47
C ASP A 20 7.03 -1.56 12.28
N LYS A 21 6.24 -1.81 13.34
CA LYS A 21 6.38 -3.02 14.16
C LYS A 21 6.08 -4.29 13.39
N TYR A 22 5.04 -4.27 12.56
CA TYR A 22 4.68 -5.42 11.75
C TYR A 22 5.75 -5.68 10.70
N VAL A 23 6.27 -4.63 10.07
CA VAL A 23 7.34 -4.75 9.08
C VAL A 23 8.62 -5.28 9.73
N MET A 24 9.05 -4.72 10.85
CA MET A 24 10.24 -5.21 11.56
C MET A 24 10.09 -6.68 11.97
N SER A 25 8.90 -7.08 12.45
CA SER A 25 8.60 -8.49 12.75
C SER A 25 8.61 -9.38 11.50
N ALA A 26 8.06 -8.91 10.38
CA ALA A 26 8.00 -9.66 9.12
C ALA A 26 9.37 -9.82 8.45
N MET A 27 10.30 -8.90 8.70
CA MET A 27 11.69 -8.94 8.20
C MET A 27 12.60 -9.88 9.01
N GLY A 28 12.06 -10.65 9.96
CA GLY A 28 12.85 -11.58 10.77
C GLY A 28 13.74 -10.90 11.82
N ALA A 29 13.52 -9.61 12.09
CA ALA A 29 14.14 -8.93 13.22
C ALA A 29 13.44 -9.37 14.52
N GLY A 30 13.69 -10.60 14.95
CA GLY A 30 13.13 -11.19 16.18
C GLY A 30 13.63 -10.55 17.48
N VAL A 31 14.12 -9.31 17.48
CA VAL A 31 14.91 -8.74 18.58
C VAL A 31 14.72 -7.22 18.71
N PHE A 32 13.49 -6.73 18.88
CA PHE A 32 13.28 -5.37 19.38
C PHE A 32 12.40 -5.44 20.61
N LYS A 33 12.98 -5.15 21.79
CA LYS A 33 12.17 -4.92 22.99
C LYS A 33 11.35 -3.65 22.73
N LYS A 34 10.20 -3.51 23.39
CA LYS A 34 9.31 -2.33 23.26
C LYS A 34 10.04 -0.99 23.48
N GLU A 35 11.18 -1.05 24.17
CA GLU A 35 12.11 0.03 24.48
C GLU A 35 12.99 0.46 23.28
N ASP A 36 13.30 -0.48 22.37
CA ASP A 36 14.18 -0.29 21.21
C ASP A 36 13.42 0.25 19.99
N LEU A 37 12.10 0.36 20.08
CA LEU A 37 11.28 0.98 19.06
C LEU A 37 11.50 2.50 19.08
N PRO A 38 11.83 3.14 17.94
CA PRO A 38 11.99 4.58 17.88
C PRO A 38 10.75 5.27 18.45
N MET A 39 10.94 6.41 19.14
CA MET A 39 9.86 7.11 19.85
C MET A 39 8.60 7.36 19.00
N ARG A 40 8.74 7.40 17.67
CA ARG A 40 7.65 7.60 16.71
C ARG A 40 6.79 6.36 16.43
N SER A 41 7.32 5.14 16.62
CA SER A 41 6.54 3.89 16.48
C SER A 41 5.67 3.57 17.72
N ARG A 42 5.62 4.50 18.69
CA ARG A 42 4.74 4.40 19.87
C ARG A 42 3.29 4.79 19.58
N GLY A 43 3.01 5.44 18.44
CA GLY A 43 1.69 5.91 18.07
C GLY A 43 1.20 5.29 16.77
N MET A 44 0.10 4.55 16.85
CA MET A 44 -0.71 4.03 15.74
C MET A 44 -0.10 2.85 14.96
N ASP A 45 0.02 1.70 15.63
CA ASP A 45 0.01 0.42 14.90
C ASP A 45 -1.37 0.29 14.23
N HIS A 46 -1.39 0.39 12.90
CA HIS A 46 -2.59 0.11 12.14
C HIS A 46 -2.78 -1.40 12.14
N GLN A 47 -3.75 -1.89 12.93
CA GLN A 47 -4.18 -3.29 12.89
C GLN A 47 -4.91 -3.56 11.56
N ILE A 48 -4.20 -3.51 10.43
CA ILE A 48 -4.78 -3.76 9.11
C ILE A 48 -5.53 -5.09 9.09
N PRO A 49 -5.03 -6.21 9.67
CA PRO A 49 -5.79 -7.45 9.72
C PRO A 49 -7.20 -7.30 10.33
N ALA A 50 -7.33 -6.52 11.40
CA ALA A 50 -8.62 -6.27 12.06
C ALA A 50 -9.52 -5.31 11.25
N LYS A 51 -8.92 -4.43 10.45
CA LYS A 51 -9.63 -3.43 9.63
C LYS A 51 -9.97 -3.93 8.22
N LEU A 52 -9.32 -4.98 7.73
CA LEU A 52 -9.53 -5.54 6.40
C LEU A 52 -11.00 -5.83 6.08
N PRO A 53 -11.81 -6.44 6.97
CA PRO A 53 -13.23 -6.65 6.70
C PRO A 53 -13.99 -5.34 6.40
N ALA A 54 -13.73 -4.29 7.18
CA ALA A 54 -14.36 -2.98 6.98
C ALA A 54 -13.87 -2.30 5.69
N ILE A 55 -12.57 -2.42 5.38
CA ILE A 55 -12.00 -1.92 4.11
C ILE A 55 -12.65 -2.62 2.92
N ASN A 56 -12.79 -3.95 2.98
CA ASN A 56 -13.42 -4.74 1.93
C ASN A 56 -14.91 -4.40 1.77
N GLN A 57 -15.63 -4.16 2.87
CA GLN A 57 -17.01 -3.72 2.82
C GLN A 57 -17.13 -2.34 2.14
N LEU A 58 -16.25 -1.40 2.48
CA LEU A 58 -16.21 -0.07 1.86
C LEU A 58 -15.94 -0.16 0.35
N ILE A 59 -14.94 -0.95 -0.05
CA ILE A 59 -14.60 -1.15 -1.47
C ILE A 59 -15.77 -1.80 -2.21
N GLY A 60 -16.42 -2.81 -1.62
CA GLY A 60 -17.58 -3.45 -2.21
C GLY A 60 -18.74 -2.47 -2.43
N ALA A 61 -19.03 -1.63 -1.44
CA ALA A 61 -20.06 -0.59 -1.56
C ALA A 61 -19.71 0.43 -2.65
N LEU A 62 -18.47 0.92 -2.70
CA LEU A 62 -18.02 1.85 -3.75
C LEU A 62 -18.12 1.25 -5.15
N ILE A 63 -17.72 -0.01 -5.32
CA ILE A 63 -17.86 -0.72 -6.60
C ILE A 63 -19.33 -0.79 -7.00
N GLN A 64 -20.19 -1.20 -6.06
CA GLN A 64 -21.61 -1.31 -6.30
C GLN A 64 -22.21 0.04 -6.71
N ASP A 65 -21.89 1.11 -5.99
CA ASP A 65 -22.43 2.45 -6.28
C ASP A 65 -21.99 2.96 -7.67
N ILE A 66 -20.71 2.75 -8.03
CA ILE A 66 -20.17 3.16 -9.34
C ILE A 66 -20.83 2.36 -10.47
N GLU A 67 -20.86 1.04 -10.37
CA GLU A 67 -21.37 0.16 -11.43
C GLU A 67 -22.92 0.19 -11.52
N GLN A 68 -23.62 0.57 -10.45
CA GLN A 68 -25.06 0.83 -10.51
C GLN A 68 -25.39 2.17 -11.15
N ALA A 69 -24.59 3.21 -10.88
CA ALA A 69 -24.78 4.52 -11.48
C ALA A 69 -24.53 4.51 -13.00
N ASP A 70 -23.52 3.77 -13.46
CA ASP A 70 -23.26 3.51 -14.88
C ASP A 70 -22.73 2.08 -15.07
N PRO A 71 -23.57 1.14 -15.55
CA PRO A 71 -23.17 -0.25 -15.79
C PRO A 71 -22.09 -0.44 -16.85
N SER A 72 -21.73 0.62 -17.59
CA SER A 72 -20.66 0.58 -18.57
C SER A 72 -19.29 0.87 -17.97
N LEU A 73 -19.23 1.44 -16.77
CA LEU A 73 -18.00 1.62 -16.00
C LEU A 73 -17.53 0.29 -15.41
N LYS A 74 -16.21 0.15 -15.27
CA LYS A 74 -15.59 -1.03 -14.66
C LYS A 74 -14.63 -0.59 -13.57
N VAL A 75 -14.83 -1.06 -12.35
CA VAL A 75 -13.92 -0.70 -11.27
C VAL A 75 -12.66 -1.57 -11.26
N ARG A 76 -11.50 -0.93 -11.23
CA ARG A 76 -10.17 -1.50 -11.11
C ARG A 76 -9.53 -1.06 -9.80
N ILE A 77 -8.72 -1.93 -9.19
CA ILE A 77 -8.12 -1.65 -7.88
C ILE A 77 -6.61 -1.66 -7.99
N PHE A 78 -5.98 -0.57 -7.59
CA PHE A 78 -4.55 -0.52 -7.32
C PHE A 78 -4.31 -0.64 -5.81
N VAL A 79 -3.41 -1.53 -5.39
CA VAL A 79 -3.09 -1.71 -3.97
C VAL A 79 -1.61 -1.41 -3.74
N ALA A 80 -1.35 -0.37 -2.95
CA ALA A 80 -0.05 -0.11 -2.36
C ALA A 80 -0.01 -0.62 -0.93
N SER A 81 1.01 -1.41 -0.57
CA SER A 81 1.21 -1.88 0.80
C SER A 81 2.67 -1.82 1.20
N ASP A 82 2.95 -1.58 2.48
CA ASP A 82 4.29 -1.67 3.08
C ASP A 82 4.74 -3.12 3.29
N VAL A 83 3.82 -4.09 3.16
CA VAL A 83 4.08 -5.54 3.23
C VAL A 83 3.33 -6.35 2.18
N SER A 84 3.91 -7.49 1.75
CA SER A 84 3.30 -8.36 0.74
C SER A 84 1.98 -9.00 1.20
N GLN A 85 1.82 -9.26 2.50
CA GLN A 85 0.61 -9.82 3.08
C GLN A 85 -0.62 -8.94 2.84
N GLY A 86 -0.45 -7.61 2.81
CA GLY A 86 -1.53 -6.68 2.49
C GLY A 86 -2.03 -6.86 1.06
N ILE A 87 -1.11 -7.02 0.10
CA ILE A 87 -1.45 -7.28 -1.31
C ILE A 87 -2.13 -8.65 -1.45
N SER A 88 -1.56 -9.68 -0.83
CA SER A 88 -2.11 -11.04 -0.87
C SER A 88 -3.52 -11.11 -0.29
N ALA A 89 -3.79 -10.43 0.82
CA ALA A 89 -5.11 -10.39 1.44
C ALA A 89 -6.15 -9.74 0.51
N MET A 90 -5.79 -8.66 -0.19
CA MET A 90 -6.68 -8.03 -1.17
C MET A 90 -6.87 -8.91 -2.42
N LYS A 91 -5.83 -9.61 -2.85
CA LYS A 91 -5.88 -10.50 -4.02
C LYS A 91 -6.85 -11.66 -3.84
N THR A 92 -6.99 -12.18 -2.62
CA THR A 92 -7.97 -13.23 -2.31
C THR A 92 -9.40 -12.81 -2.62
N GLN A 93 -9.77 -11.55 -2.36
CA GLN A 93 -11.13 -11.06 -2.55
C GLN A 93 -11.34 -10.35 -3.90
N TRP A 94 -10.32 -9.64 -4.40
CA TRP A 94 -10.45 -8.70 -5.50
C TRP A 94 -9.51 -8.99 -6.68
N GLY A 95 -8.84 -10.14 -6.71
CA GLY A 95 -7.75 -10.43 -7.65
C GLY A 95 -8.10 -10.21 -9.13
N GLU A 96 -9.34 -10.46 -9.56
CA GLU A 96 -9.78 -10.21 -10.95
C GLU A 96 -9.91 -8.73 -11.31
N ARG A 97 -10.19 -7.89 -10.30
CA ARG A 97 -10.33 -6.43 -10.41
C ARG A 97 -9.03 -5.70 -10.13
N MET A 98 -8.07 -6.35 -9.48
CA MET A 98 -6.77 -5.75 -9.19
C MET A 98 -5.97 -5.52 -10.47
N LEU A 99 -5.34 -4.35 -10.55
CA LEU A 99 -4.35 -4.07 -11.58
C LEU A 99 -3.15 -5.01 -11.37
N PRO A 100 -2.50 -5.47 -12.45
CA PRO A 100 -1.45 -6.49 -12.42
C PRO A 100 -0.12 -6.01 -11.81
N LEU A 101 -0.14 -4.99 -10.96
CA LEU A 101 1.05 -4.25 -10.57
C LEU A 101 1.75 -4.96 -9.40
N LYS A 102 2.97 -5.44 -9.74
CA LYS A 102 4.10 -5.96 -8.95
C LYS A 102 3.77 -6.50 -7.54
N GLU A 103 4.12 -7.77 -7.30
CA GLU A 103 4.29 -8.29 -5.94
C GLU A 103 5.37 -7.47 -5.23
N LYS A 104 4.99 -6.63 -4.27
CA LYS A 104 5.92 -5.77 -3.56
C LYS A 104 6.75 -6.54 -2.55
N VAL A 105 7.97 -6.05 -2.37
CA VAL A 105 8.85 -6.40 -1.26
C VAL A 105 8.71 -5.35 -0.17
N VAL A 106 8.70 -5.81 1.09
CA VAL A 106 8.46 -5.03 2.31
C VAL A 106 9.32 -3.75 2.38
N PHE A 107 8.72 -2.61 2.77
CA PHE A 107 9.36 -1.29 2.79
C PHE A 107 9.40 -0.68 4.19
N HIS A 108 10.61 -0.40 4.70
CA HIS A 108 10.88 0.57 5.78
C HIS A 108 12.25 1.21 5.58
N VAL A 109 12.30 2.53 5.36
CA VAL A 109 13.55 3.28 5.10
C VAL A 109 14.14 3.88 6.38
N HIS A 110 13.36 3.89 7.47
CA HIS A 110 13.84 4.41 8.74
C HIS A 110 14.39 3.28 9.61
N GLU A 111 15.72 3.29 9.71
CA GLU A 111 16.48 2.83 10.87
C GLU A 111 16.52 1.31 11.11
N VAL A 112 17.26 0.61 10.24
CA VAL A 112 18.09 -0.49 10.75
C VAL A 112 19.39 0.15 11.26
N PRO A 113 19.78 -0.04 12.54
CA PRO A 113 21.04 0.48 13.04
C PRO A 113 22.18 -0.02 12.17
N GLN A 114 23.02 0.90 11.68
CA GLN A 114 24.17 0.63 10.79
C GLN A 114 25.17 -0.43 11.31
N GLN A 115 25.01 -0.92 12.54
CA GLN A 115 25.99 -1.76 13.22
C GLN A 115 25.66 -3.25 13.27
N SER A 116 24.49 -3.70 12.80
CA SER A 116 24.20 -5.13 12.65
C SER A 116 24.26 -5.57 11.19
N GLY A 117 25.48 -5.70 10.68
CA GLY A 117 25.85 -6.64 9.62
C GLY A 117 25.38 -6.31 8.20
N ALA A 118 26.29 -5.75 7.41
CA ALA A 118 26.25 -5.64 5.94
C ALA A 118 25.17 -4.71 5.37
N ASP A 119 25.48 -4.12 4.22
CA ASP A 119 24.54 -3.43 3.34
C ASP A 119 23.27 -4.27 3.13
N TYR A 120 22.25 -4.06 3.96
CA TYR A 120 21.07 -4.94 3.96
C TYR A 120 20.31 -4.87 2.64
N LEU A 121 20.47 -3.76 1.93
CA LEU A 121 20.09 -3.57 0.54
C LEU A 121 21.23 -2.77 -0.09
N GLY A 122 22.05 -3.41 -0.93
CA GLY A 122 23.06 -2.70 -1.73
C GLY A 122 22.47 -1.46 -2.41
N GLU A 123 23.30 -0.48 -2.76
CA GLU A 123 22.86 0.78 -3.38
C GLU A 123 21.83 0.58 -4.50
N GLU A 124 22.04 -0.43 -5.35
CA GLU A 124 21.12 -0.82 -6.42
C GLU A 124 19.73 -1.23 -5.91
N LYS A 125 19.66 -2.04 -4.85
CA LYS A 125 18.36 -2.39 -4.25
C LYS A 125 17.66 -1.16 -3.68
N ARG A 126 18.40 -0.24 -3.02
CA ARG A 126 17.81 1.04 -2.54
C ARG A 126 17.20 1.88 -3.67
N LYS A 127 17.87 1.93 -4.83
CA LYS A 127 17.34 2.59 -6.04
C LYS A 127 16.08 1.91 -6.55
N GLU A 128 16.06 0.57 -6.60
CA GLU A 128 14.88 -0.21 -6.99
C GLU A 128 13.68 0.09 -6.07
N TYR A 129 13.89 0.11 -4.75
CA TYR A 129 12.82 0.45 -3.80
C TYR A 129 12.34 1.89 -3.92
N ALA A 130 13.25 2.84 -4.13
CA ALA A 130 12.87 4.23 -4.35
C ALA A 130 12.02 4.38 -5.63
N ALA A 131 12.40 3.68 -6.70
CA ALA A 131 11.65 3.66 -7.95
C ALA A 131 10.25 3.04 -7.77
N ASP A 132 10.13 1.95 -7.00
CA ASP A 132 8.85 1.33 -6.69
C ASP A 132 7.97 2.26 -5.84
N ALA A 133 8.52 2.88 -4.79
CA ALA A 133 7.78 3.83 -3.94
C ALA A 133 7.29 5.06 -4.71
N VAL A 134 8.12 5.58 -5.62
CA VAL A 134 7.72 6.68 -6.52
C VAL A 134 6.62 6.21 -7.47
N SER A 135 6.75 5.02 -8.04
CA SER A 135 5.71 4.45 -8.93
C SER A 135 4.37 4.32 -8.21
N ASP A 136 4.39 3.87 -6.96
CA ASP A 136 3.20 3.79 -6.12
C ASP A 136 2.57 5.15 -5.85
N TRP A 137 3.37 6.18 -5.58
CA TRP A 137 2.84 7.54 -5.41
C TRP A 137 2.11 8.00 -6.64
N PHE A 138 2.68 7.81 -7.84
CA PHE A 138 2.02 8.18 -9.08
C PHE A 138 0.75 7.37 -9.32
N LEU A 139 0.78 6.06 -9.09
CA LEU A 139 -0.40 5.20 -9.29
C LEU A 139 -1.53 5.49 -8.30
N LEU A 140 -1.20 5.83 -7.04
CA LEU A 140 -2.18 6.33 -6.07
C LEU A 140 -2.69 7.73 -6.45
N ALA A 141 -1.81 8.62 -6.90
CA ALA A 141 -2.17 9.98 -7.30
C ALA A 141 -3.09 10.02 -8.53
N MET A 142 -2.90 9.10 -9.48
CA MET A 142 -3.71 8.97 -10.70
C MET A 142 -5.01 8.18 -10.49
N SER A 143 -5.29 7.71 -9.28
CA SER A 143 -6.55 7.01 -9.00
C SER A 143 -7.72 7.97 -8.92
N ASP A 144 -8.89 7.57 -9.44
CA ASP A 144 -10.11 8.36 -9.34
C ASP A 144 -10.63 8.46 -7.89
N VAL A 145 -10.37 7.42 -7.10
CA VAL A 145 -10.72 7.35 -5.68
C VAL A 145 -9.54 6.84 -4.87
N LEU A 146 -9.07 7.64 -3.91
CA LEU A 146 -7.99 7.26 -2.99
C LEU A 146 -8.53 6.87 -1.61
N ILE A 147 -8.32 5.60 -1.22
CA ILE A 147 -8.55 5.09 0.14
C ILE A 147 -7.19 4.98 0.84
N GLN A 148 -7.01 5.75 1.92
CA GLN A 148 -5.74 5.84 2.63
C GLN A 148 -5.88 5.79 4.15
N PRO A 149 -4.86 5.30 4.88
CA PRO A 149 -4.80 5.44 6.32
C PRO A 149 -4.59 6.91 6.71
N MET A 150 -5.41 7.39 7.64
CA MET A 150 -5.30 8.75 8.17
C MET A 150 -3.91 8.97 8.79
N GLY A 151 -3.27 10.09 8.44
CA GLY A 151 -1.96 10.48 8.97
C GLY A 151 -0.75 9.78 8.33
N SER A 152 -0.94 9.03 7.24
CA SER A 152 0.20 8.53 6.47
C SER A 152 0.79 9.63 5.60
N ALA A 153 2.03 10.02 5.89
CA ALA A 153 2.80 10.94 5.03
C ALA A 153 2.94 10.38 3.60
N PHE A 154 3.08 9.06 3.45
CA PHE A 154 3.17 8.41 2.14
C PHE A 154 1.93 8.67 1.27
N SER A 155 0.73 8.46 1.80
CA SER A 155 -0.50 8.75 1.05
C SER A 155 -0.81 10.23 0.96
N THR A 156 -0.39 11.03 1.95
CA THR A 156 -0.52 12.50 1.88
C THR A 156 0.26 13.05 0.68
N THR A 157 1.47 12.53 0.45
CA THR A 157 2.27 12.86 -0.75
C THR A 157 1.53 12.48 -2.03
N ALA A 158 1.00 11.25 -2.13
CA ALA A 158 0.24 10.82 -3.30
C ALA A 158 -1.01 11.69 -3.55
N MET A 159 -1.76 12.02 -2.50
CA MET A 159 -2.91 12.91 -2.56
C MET A 159 -2.52 14.31 -3.05
N GLN A 160 -1.43 14.87 -2.54
CA GLN A 160 -0.94 16.18 -2.98
C GLN A 160 -0.50 16.18 -4.45
N LEU A 161 0.16 15.09 -4.90
CA LEU A 161 0.53 14.93 -6.32
C LEU A 161 -0.71 14.88 -7.21
N GLY A 162 -1.76 14.14 -6.80
CA GLY A 162 -2.99 14.01 -7.58
C GLY A 162 -3.82 15.30 -7.63
N LEU A 163 -3.78 16.13 -6.58
CA LEU A 163 -4.48 17.42 -6.55
C LEU A 163 -3.76 18.53 -7.34
N GLN A 164 -2.47 18.36 -7.63
CA GLN A 164 -1.66 19.34 -8.35
C GLN A 164 -1.47 19.02 -9.85
N GLY A 165 -1.81 17.81 -10.28
CA GLY A 165 -1.78 17.39 -11.69
C GLY A 165 -3.09 17.66 -12.40
#